data_AF-A0A7S0GDK8-F1
#
_entry.id   AF-A0A7S0GDK8-F1
#
_cell.length_a   1.000
_cell.length_b   1.000
_cell.length_c   1.000
_cell.angle_alpha   90.00
_cell.angle_beta   90.00
_cell.angle_gamma   90.00
#
_symmetry.space_group_name_H-M   'P 1'
#
loop_
_entity.id
_entity.type
_entity.pdbx_description
1 polymer ?
#
loop_
_entity_poly.entity_id
_entity_poly.type
_entity_poly.pdbx_seq_one_letter_code
_entity_poly.pdbx_strand_id
1 'polypeptide(L)'
;ASSNSVRSSPKGGRPINLEVPLKVSQEVDELFGLPPLFPLSVSWKCMNAVVPRNNNAGTMEFYSENGVDGVACDCTMRFEIRNCGDGNDDVSSNVKLTMSYQPMSLLAILAIPVLILDNTIALRLLLPSVITSQEQSPLNKFRYLMGSLYGIAGLAHLVDCLTSSQLLTSAGSPPFSLLPISGMIYALVWCFAGPVSFAASRIDGGGRLADLGLILYGLVEVYGAYLIRLVAEDGISSVDVAGGFAVSDPFLNAIVVQGIVAAAWVYSSQQKEDNLVV
;
A
#
# COMPACT_ATOMS: atom_id res chain seq x y z
N ALA A 1 -1.93 5.60 -8.89
CA ALA A 1 -1.20 6.80 -9.33
C ALA A 1 -1.26 7.81 -8.19
N SER A 2 -0.11 8.28 -7.69
CA SER A 2 -0.11 9.28 -6.61
C SER A 2 -0.50 10.65 -7.18
N SER A 3 -1.18 11.47 -6.39
CA SER A 3 -1.53 12.87 -6.70
C SER A 3 -0.35 13.76 -7.10
N ASN A 4 0.89 13.27 -7.01
CA ASN A 4 2.09 13.98 -7.45
C ASN A 4 2.37 13.86 -8.96
N SER A 5 1.68 12.97 -9.69
CA SER A 5 1.90 12.73 -11.12
C SER A 5 1.11 13.67 -12.04
N VAL A 6 0.11 14.39 -11.51
CA VAL A 6 -0.72 15.32 -12.30
C VAL A 6 -0.59 16.72 -11.71
N ARG A 7 -0.31 17.71 -12.56
CA ARG A 7 -0.20 19.11 -12.18
C ARG A 7 -1.15 19.96 -13.01
N SER A 8 -1.75 20.98 -12.40
CA SER A 8 -2.51 21.97 -13.16
C SER A 8 -1.56 22.73 -14.09
N SER A 9 -1.91 22.84 -15.38
CA SER A 9 -1.03 23.53 -16.33
C SER A 9 -0.94 25.04 -15.98
N PRO A 10 0.27 25.61 -15.83
CA PRO A 10 0.47 26.98 -15.35
C PRO A 10 0.17 28.06 -16.40
N LYS A 11 -0.48 27.74 -17.53
CA LYS A 11 -0.81 28.73 -18.58
C LYS A 11 -1.92 29.69 -18.12
N GLY A 12 -1.55 30.66 -17.28
CA GLY A 12 -2.31 31.88 -16.98
C GLY A 12 -3.59 31.74 -16.14
N GLY A 13 -3.90 30.53 -15.63
CA GLY A 13 -5.11 30.26 -14.84
C GLY A 13 -4.87 30.15 -13.34
N ARG A 14 -5.96 30.26 -12.54
CA ARG A 14 -5.95 29.86 -11.12
C ARG A 14 -5.62 28.36 -11.01
N PRO A 15 -4.91 27.92 -9.95
CA PRO A 15 -4.65 26.50 -9.72
C PRO A 15 -5.98 25.73 -9.73
N ILE A 16 -6.01 24.65 -10.51
CA ILE A 16 -7.20 23.80 -10.63
C ILE A 16 -7.25 22.90 -9.40
N ASN A 17 -8.39 22.86 -8.71
CA ASN A 17 -8.61 21.86 -7.68
C ASN A 17 -8.81 20.49 -8.36
N LEU A 18 -7.80 19.62 -8.26
CA LEU A 18 -7.84 18.26 -8.80
C LEU A 18 -8.75 17.30 -8.03
N GLU A 19 -9.33 17.74 -6.90
CA GLU A 19 -10.36 17.01 -6.17
C GLU A 19 -11.74 17.09 -6.85
N VAL A 20 -11.91 17.99 -7.82
CA VAL A 20 -13.15 18.15 -8.58
C VAL A 20 -12.92 17.68 -10.01
N PRO A 21 -13.89 16.99 -10.65
CA PRO A 21 -13.78 16.59 -12.05
C PRO A 21 -13.43 17.77 -12.96
N LEU A 22 -12.51 17.53 -13.89
CA LEU A 22 -12.12 18.52 -14.89
C LEU A 22 -13.32 18.91 -15.75
N LYS A 23 -13.46 20.23 -15.97
CA LYS A 23 -14.45 20.79 -16.89
C LYS A 23 -13.92 20.70 -18.32
N VAL A 24 -14.85 20.66 -19.27
CA VAL A 24 -14.53 20.73 -20.69
C VAL A 24 -13.64 21.94 -20.98
N SER A 25 -12.61 21.73 -21.81
CA SER A 25 -11.52 22.63 -22.16
C SER A 25 -10.48 22.92 -21.08
N GLN A 26 -10.57 22.34 -19.88
CA GLN A 26 -9.47 22.43 -18.91
C GLN A 26 -8.30 21.53 -19.31
N GLU A 27 -7.09 21.97 -18.96
CA GLU A 27 -5.83 21.29 -19.27
C GLU A 27 -5.11 20.86 -17.99
N VAL A 28 -4.52 19.67 -18.04
CA VAL A 28 -3.66 19.13 -16.97
C VAL A 28 -2.39 18.54 -17.58
N ASP A 29 -1.28 18.72 -16.88
CA ASP A 29 0.00 18.14 -17.25
C ASP A 29 0.21 16.85 -16.44
N GLU A 30 0.31 15.73 -17.12
CA GLU A 30 0.62 14.43 -16.53
C GLU A 30 2.10 14.09 -16.74
N LEU A 31 2.79 13.73 -15.67
CA LEU A 31 4.16 13.24 -15.67
C LEU A 31 4.17 11.72 -15.75
N PHE A 32 4.68 11.19 -16.85
CA PHE A 32 4.93 9.78 -17.12
C PHE A 32 6.36 9.38 -16.79
N GLY A 33 6.51 8.13 -16.36
CA GLY A 33 7.81 7.49 -16.14
C GLY A 33 8.25 7.42 -14.68
N LEU A 34 9.49 6.98 -14.49
CA LEU A 34 10.17 6.92 -13.18
C LEU A 34 11.13 8.10 -13.09
N PRO A 35 10.75 9.21 -12.42
CA PRO A 35 11.71 10.22 -12.03
C PRO A 35 12.88 9.57 -11.28
N PRO A 36 14.14 9.90 -11.61
CA PRO A 36 14.59 10.99 -12.49
C PRO A 36 14.92 10.58 -13.94
N LEU A 37 14.82 9.29 -14.31
CA LEU A 37 15.44 8.78 -15.53
C LEU A 37 14.70 9.19 -16.82
N PHE A 38 13.37 9.32 -16.77
CA PHE A 38 12.56 9.70 -17.93
C PHE A 38 11.33 10.52 -17.47
N PRO A 39 11.47 11.84 -17.23
CA PRO A 39 10.36 12.70 -16.84
C PRO A 39 9.56 13.11 -18.09
N LEU A 40 8.91 12.13 -18.72
CA LEU A 40 8.05 12.39 -19.85
C LEU A 40 6.82 13.15 -19.35
N SER A 41 6.34 14.14 -20.11
CA SER A 41 5.16 14.91 -19.74
C SER A 41 4.19 15.00 -20.90
N VAL A 42 2.90 14.88 -20.62
CA VAL A 42 1.82 15.05 -21.59
C VAL A 42 0.84 16.07 -21.07
N SER A 43 0.50 17.05 -21.90
CA SER A 43 -0.58 18.00 -21.63
C SER A 43 -1.88 17.43 -22.18
N TRP A 44 -2.83 17.13 -21.30
CA TRP A 44 -4.15 16.61 -21.65
C TRP A 44 -5.21 17.71 -21.57
N LYS A 45 -6.01 17.83 -22.61
CA LYS A 45 -7.18 18.71 -22.64
C LYS A 45 -8.46 17.90 -22.47
N CYS A 46 -9.29 18.25 -21.51
CA CYS A 46 -10.61 17.62 -21.35
C CYS A 46 -11.53 18.04 -22.50
N MET A 47 -11.94 17.09 -23.34
CA MET A 47 -12.83 17.33 -24.48
C MET A 47 -14.29 17.06 -24.12
N ASN A 48 -14.54 16.10 -23.24
CA ASN A 48 -15.88 15.75 -22.78
C ASN A 48 -15.85 15.29 -21.33
N ALA A 49 -16.87 15.68 -20.56
CA ALA A 49 -17.03 15.30 -19.16
C ALA A 49 -18.53 15.18 -18.82
N VAL A 50 -19.06 13.96 -18.97
CA VAL A 50 -20.42 13.59 -18.59
C VAL A 50 -20.37 12.80 -17.29
N VAL A 51 -20.87 13.40 -16.22
CA VAL A 51 -20.99 12.74 -14.90
C VAL A 51 -22.19 11.79 -14.94
N PRO A 52 -22.04 10.52 -14.50
CA PRO A 52 -23.16 9.58 -14.47
C PRO A 52 -24.28 10.10 -13.54
N ARG A 53 -25.53 10.05 -14.01
CA ARG A 53 -26.75 10.37 -13.23
C ARG A 53 -27.82 9.31 -13.49
N ASN A 54 -28.44 8.79 -12.44
CA ASN A 54 -29.60 7.87 -12.52
C ASN A 54 -29.42 6.74 -13.54
N ASN A 55 -28.50 5.80 -13.27
CA ASN A 55 -28.16 4.65 -14.13
C ASN A 55 -27.61 4.98 -15.54
N ASN A 56 -27.44 6.26 -15.90
CA ASN A 56 -26.76 6.62 -17.14
C ASN A 56 -25.25 6.45 -17.03
N ALA A 57 -24.63 6.01 -18.12
CA ALA A 57 -23.18 5.92 -18.22
C ALA A 57 -22.55 7.33 -18.16
N GLY A 58 -21.46 7.43 -17.41
CA GLY A 58 -20.57 8.59 -17.44
C GLY A 58 -19.49 8.42 -18.50
N THR A 59 -19.03 9.52 -19.07
CA THR A 59 -17.91 9.52 -20.02
C THR A 59 -16.98 10.68 -19.74
N MET A 60 -15.68 10.43 -19.76
CA MET A 60 -14.65 11.47 -19.74
C MET A 60 -13.70 11.22 -20.90
N GLU A 61 -13.40 12.27 -21.66
CA GLU A 61 -12.52 12.20 -22.82
C GLU A 61 -11.46 13.29 -22.74
N PHE A 62 -10.21 12.88 -22.94
CA PHE A 62 -9.04 13.73 -22.94
C PHE A 62 -8.32 13.59 -24.27
N TYR A 63 -7.81 14.71 -24.78
CA TYR A 63 -7.06 14.77 -26.03
C TYR A 63 -5.74 15.50 -25.83
N SER A 64 -4.70 15.03 -26.49
CA SER A 64 -3.39 15.67 -26.56
C SER A 64 -2.86 15.57 -27.99
N GLU A 65 -2.80 16.71 -28.68
CA GLU A 65 -2.28 16.81 -30.05
C GLU A 65 -0.82 16.38 -30.12
N ASN A 66 0.02 16.92 -29.22
CA ASN A 66 1.46 16.62 -29.19
C ASN A 66 1.79 15.30 -28.50
N GLY A 67 0.87 14.73 -27.72
CA GLY A 67 1.05 13.49 -26.98
C GLY A 67 2.33 13.48 -26.13
N VAL A 68 3.11 12.40 -26.26
CA VAL A 68 4.41 12.23 -25.59
C VAL A 68 5.51 12.50 -26.61
N ASP A 69 6.34 13.52 -26.36
CA ASP A 69 7.40 13.93 -27.27
C ASP A 69 8.33 12.76 -27.65
N GLY A 70 8.57 12.61 -28.96
CA GLY A 70 9.36 11.52 -29.55
C GLY A 70 8.72 10.12 -29.52
N VAL A 71 7.55 9.95 -28.89
CA VAL A 71 6.90 8.65 -28.72
C VAL A 71 5.58 8.58 -29.48
N ALA A 72 4.63 9.49 -29.22
CA ALA A 72 3.31 9.43 -29.82
C ALA A 72 2.65 10.81 -29.92
N CYS A 73 1.89 11.04 -30.98
CA CYS A 73 1.03 12.21 -31.18
C CYS A 73 -0.44 11.79 -31.29
N ASP A 74 -1.35 12.76 -31.31
CA ASP A 74 -2.81 12.55 -31.44
C ASP A 74 -3.36 11.56 -30.41
N CYS A 75 -2.91 11.72 -29.17
CA CYS A 75 -3.29 10.87 -28.07
C CYS A 75 -4.72 11.21 -27.61
N THR A 76 -5.58 10.21 -27.53
CA THR A 76 -6.91 10.30 -26.96
C THR A 76 -7.06 9.28 -25.85
N MET A 77 -7.60 9.71 -24.71
CA MET A 77 -7.87 8.89 -23.55
C MET A 77 -9.34 9.02 -23.17
N ARG A 78 -10.08 7.93 -23.20
CA ARG A 78 -11.52 7.89 -22.94
C ARG A 78 -11.84 6.92 -21.81
N PHE A 79 -12.49 7.44 -20.78
CA PHE A 79 -13.06 6.66 -19.68
C PHE A 79 -14.57 6.54 -19.89
N GLU A 80 -15.07 5.30 -19.88
CA GLU A 80 -16.49 5.02 -19.82
C GLU A 80 -16.80 4.40 -18.47
N ILE A 81 -17.68 5.06 -17.70
CA ILE A 81 -18.09 4.63 -16.37
C ILE A 81 -19.52 4.12 -16.49
N ARG A 82 -19.74 2.84 -16.21
CA ARG A 82 -21.08 2.25 -16.21
C ARG A 82 -21.42 1.78 -14.80
N ASN A 83 -22.57 2.20 -14.31
CA ASN A 83 -23.12 1.66 -13.08
C ASN A 83 -23.77 0.31 -13.44
N CYS A 84 -23.20 -0.78 -12.93
CA CYS A 84 -23.76 -2.11 -13.00
C CYS A 84 -24.53 -2.36 -11.69
N GLY A 85 -25.77 -1.91 -11.65
CA GLY A 85 -26.70 -2.20 -10.55
C GLY A 85 -27.94 -2.88 -11.10
N ASP A 86 -28.18 -4.13 -10.72
CA ASP A 86 -29.35 -4.91 -11.09
C ASP A 86 -30.26 -5.07 -9.86
N GLY A 87 -30.90 -3.97 -9.45
CA GLY A 87 -32.00 -3.93 -8.47
C GLY A 87 -31.74 -4.41 -7.03
N ASN A 88 -30.64 -5.10 -6.77
CA ASN A 88 -30.19 -5.56 -5.46
C ASN A 88 -28.92 -4.79 -5.07
N ASP A 89 -28.82 -4.49 -3.78
CA ASP A 89 -27.95 -3.53 -3.06
C ASP A 89 -26.43 -3.47 -3.38
N ASP A 90 -25.91 -4.13 -4.41
CA ASP A 90 -24.50 -4.08 -4.79
C ASP A 90 -24.29 -3.22 -6.06
N VAL A 91 -24.12 -1.91 -5.86
CA VAL A 91 -23.84 -0.96 -6.95
C VAL A 91 -22.36 -1.09 -7.36
N SER A 92 -22.08 -2.03 -8.26
CA SER A 92 -20.74 -2.15 -8.85
C SER A 92 -20.56 -1.13 -9.98
N SER A 93 -19.44 -0.41 -10.02
CA SER A 93 -19.10 0.50 -11.12
C SER A 93 -18.02 -0.12 -12.00
N ASN A 94 -18.28 -0.23 -13.30
CA ASN A 94 -17.31 -0.69 -14.28
C ASN A 94 -16.68 0.50 -15.01
N VAL A 95 -15.35 0.64 -14.91
CA VAL A 95 -14.59 1.67 -15.61
C VAL A 95 -13.84 1.03 -16.77
N LYS A 96 -14.17 1.42 -17.99
CA LYS A 96 -13.45 1.03 -19.21
C LYS A 96 -12.60 2.20 -19.70
N LEU A 97 -11.27 2.03 -19.70
CA LEU A 97 -10.35 2.94 -20.37
C LEU A 97 -10.13 2.48 -21.81
N THR A 98 -10.25 3.41 -22.75
CA THR A 98 -9.86 3.24 -24.15
C THR A 98 -8.85 4.33 -24.49
N MET A 99 -7.71 3.94 -25.03
CA MET A 99 -6.63 4.85 -25.38
C MET A 99 -6.26 4.66 -26.85
N SER A 100 -6.11 5.74 -27.60
CA SER A 100 -5.67 5.75 -29.00
C SER A 100 -4.58 6.79 -29.20
N TYR A 101 -3.64 6.54 -30.10
CA TYR A 101 -2.52 7.43 -30.40
C TYR A 101 -1.87 7.03 -31.71
N GLN A 102 -1.11 7.95 -32.31
CA GLN A 102 -0.28 7.70 -33.48
C GLN A 102 1.19 7.60 -33.06
N PRO A 103 1.85 6.43 -33.19
CA PRO A 103 3.25 6.28 -32.83
C PRO A 103 4.14 7.08 -33.77
N MET A 104 5.09 7.82 -33.21
CA MET A 104 6.04 8.66 -33.98
C MET A 104 7.35 7.94 -34.28
N SER A 105 7.64 6.80 -33.64
CA SER A 105 8.90 6.08 -33.80
C SER A 105 8.75 4.56 -33.73
N LEU A 106 9.73 3.83 -34.26
CA LEU A 106 9.79 2.36 -34.15
C LEU A 106 9.86 1.91 -32.67
N LEU A 107 10.57 2.69 -31.84
CA LEU A 107 10.64 2.45 -30.40
C LEU A 107 9.27 2.56 -29.75
N ALA A 108 8.44 3.52 -30.17
CA ALA A 108 7.07 3.64 -29.69
C ALA A 108 6.20 2.43 -30.05
N ILE A 109 6.37 1.87 -31.25
CA ILE A 109 5.68 0.64 -31.66
C ILE A 109 6.07 -0.55 -30.76
N LEU A 110 7.36 -0.65 -30.41
CA LEU A 110 7.85 -1.69 -29.50
C LEU A 110 7.40 -1.48 -28.04
N ALA A 111 7.10 -0.24 -27.64
CA ALA A 111 6.62 0.10 -26.31
C ALA A 111 5.13 -0.19 -26.09
N ILE A 112 4.34 -0.39 -27.17
CA ILE A 112 2.88 -0.62 -27.10
C ILE A 112 2.50 -1.72 -26.09
N PRO A 113 3.12 -2.91 -26.09
CA PRO A 113 2.73 -3.97 -25.15
C PRO A 113 3.00 -3.60 -23.68
N VAL A 114 4.08 -2.87 -23.42
CA VAL A 114 4.44 -2.39 -22.08
C VAL A 114 3.43 -1.37 -21.59
N LEU A 115 3.01 -0.44 -22.45
CA LEU A 115 1.99 0.57 -22.14
C LEU A 115 0.61 -0.08 -21.88
N ILE A 116 0.23 -1.10 -22.65
CA ILE A 116 -1.02 -1.85 -22.42
C ILE A 116 -0.96 -2.55 -21.05
N LEU A 117 0.17 -3.15 -20.70
CA LEU A 117 0.36 -3.82 -19.42
C LEU A 117 0.29 -2.82 -18.26
N ASP A 118 0.97 -1.67 -18.36
CA ASP A 118 0.96 -0.61 -17.34
C ASP A 118 -0.46 -0.08 -17.11
N ASN A 119 -1.19 0.26 -18.17
CA ASN A 119 -2.59 0.68 -18.08
C ASN A 119 -3.50 -0.41 -17.50
N THR A 120 -3.26 -1.68 -17.84
CA THR A 120 -4.01 -2.81 -17.29
C THR A 120 -3.78 -2.96 -15.79
N ILE A 121 -2.53 -2.84 -15.34
CA ILE A 121 -2.16 -2.86 -13.92
C ILE A 121 -2.78 -1.67 -13.20
N ALA A 122 -2.69 -0.47 -13.78
CA ALA A 122 -3.25 0.76 -13.21
C ALA A 122 -4.76 0.63 -13.00
N LEU A 123 -5.51 0.11 -13.97
CA LEU A 123 -6.97 0.02 -13.89
C LEU A 123 -7.49 -1.16 -13.08
N ARG A 124 -6.82 -2.32 -13.14
CA ARG A 124 -7.31 -3.54 -12.48
C ARG A 124 -6.76 -3.72 -11.08
N LEU A 125 -5.59 -3.16 -10.78
CA LEU A 125 -4.95 -3.31 -9.48
C LEU A 125 -4.92 -1.99 -8.71
N LEU A 126 -4.43 -0.90 -9.33
CA LEU A 126 -4.23 0.35 -8.59
C LEU A 126 -5.54 1.13 -8.37
N LEU A 127 -6.41 1.23 -9.37
CA LEU A 127 -7.64 2.01 -9.26
C LEU A 127 -8.60 1.44 -8.21
N PRO A 128 -8.91 0.12 -8.16
CA PRO A 128 -9.72 -0.45 -7.10
C PRO A 128 -9.05 -0.26 -5.73
N SER A 129 -7.73 -0.45 -5.64
CA SER A 129 -6.99 -0.24 -4.40
C SER A 129 -7.13 1.20 -3.88
N VAL A 130 -7.06 2.21 -4.75
CA VAL A 130 -7.24 3.61 -4.37
C VAL A 130 -8.69 3.88 -3.94
N ILE A 131 -9.68 3.41 -4.69
CA ILE A 131 -11.10 3.59 -4.35
C ILE A 131 -11.41 2.93 -2.99
N THR A 132 -11.04 1.66 -2.83
CA THR A 132 -11.18 0.94 -1.56
C THR A 132 -10.41 1.63 -0.43
N SER A 133 -9.22 2.19 -0.71
CA SER A 133 -8.48 2.95 0.30
C SER A 133 -9.14 4.28 0.66
N GLN A 134 -9.89 4.92 -0.24
CA GLN A 134 -10.65 6.13 0.10
C GLN A 134 -11.84 5.81 1.01
N GLU A 135 -12.48 4.66 0.80
CA GLU A 135 -13.63 4.20 1.60
C GLU A 135 -13.24 3.57 2.94
N GLN A 136 -11.97 3.19 3.11
CA GLN A 136 -11.52 2.61 4.37
C GLN A 136 -11.36 3.68 5.46
N SER A 137 -12.04 3.45 6.58
CA SER A 137 -11.81 4.18 7.82
C SER A 137 -10.31 4.20 8.17
N PRO A 138 -9.81 5.29 8.80
CA PRO A 138 -8.40 5.39 9.20
C PRO A 138 -7.91 4.18 10.02
N LEU A 139 -8.80 3.61 10.83
CA LEU A 139 -8.54 2.41 11.61
C LEU A 139 -8.32 1.17 10.74
N ASN A 140 -9.11 0.99 9.68
CA ASN A 140 -8.92 -0.13 8.75
C ASN A 140 -7.60 0.01 7.99
N LYS A 141 -7.21 1.22 7.56
CA LYS A 141 -5.90 1.47 6.95
C LYS A 141 -4.75 1.07 7.87
N PHE A 142 -4.83 1.45 9.15
CA PHE A 142 -3.86 1.04 10.15
C PHE A 142 -3.78 -0.49 10.28
N ARG A 143 -4.93 -1.16 10.42
CA ARG A 143 -5.00 -2.63 10.52
C ARG A 143 -4.38 -3.32 9.30
N TYR A 144 -4.69 -2.87 8.09
CA TYR A 144 -4.12 -3.39 6.84
C TYR A 144 -2.61 -3.18 6.77
N LEU A 145 -2.12 -2.00 7.14
CA LEU A 145 -0.70 -1.68 7.16
C LEU A 145 0.04 -2.58 8.16
N MET A 146 -0.40 -2.60 9.42
CA MET A 146 0.24 -3.37 10.47
C MET A 146 0.19 -4.87 10.19
N GLY A 147 -0.94 -5.40 9.73
CA GLY A 147 -1.03 -6.80 9.30
C GLY A 147 -0.04 -7.15 8.19
N SER A 148 0.21 -6.23 7.24
CA SER A 148 1.21 -6.41 6.19
C SER A 148 2.63 -6.40 6.71
N LEU A 149 2.95 -5.46 7.60
CA LEU A 149 4.26 -5.37 8.25
C LEU A 149 4.55 -6.63 9.08
N TYR A 150 3.58 -7.08 9.87
CA TYR A 150 3.70 -8.32 10.66
C TYR A 150 3.81 -9.56 9.78
N GLY A 151 3.05 -9.63 8.69
CA GLY A 151 3.18 -10.71 7.70
C GLY A 151 4.59 -10.81 7.12
N ILE A 152 5.14 -9.68 6.66
CA ILE A 152 6.50 -9.61 6.11
C ILE A 152 7.54 -9.93 7.20
N ALA A 153 7.40 -9.37 8.40
CA ALA A 153 8.30 -9.64 9.51
C ALA A 153 8.33 -11.12 9.89
N GLY A 154 7.16 -11.77 10.00
CA GLY A 154 7.08 -13.20 10.31
C GLY A 154 7.75 -14.08 9.26
N LEU A 155 7.58 -13.76 7.97
CA LEU A 155 8.28 -14.47 6.88
C LEU A 155 9.79 -14.21 6.92
N ALA A 156 10.22 -12.98 7.18
CA ALA A 156 11.64 -12.65 7.32
C ALA A 156 12.29 -13.41 8.48
N HIS A 157 11.62 -13.48 9.64
CA HIS A 157 12.08 -14.27 10.78
C HIS A 157 12.10 -15.77 10.49
N LEU A 158 11.15 -16.29 9.70
CA LEU A 158 11.17 -17.69 9.29
C LEU A 158 12.40 -18.00 8.42
N VAL A 159 12.68 -17.15 7.43
CA VAL A 159 13.86 -17.30 6.57
C VAL A 159 15.15 -17.16 7.40
N ASP A 160 15.19 -16.21 8.34
CA ASP A 160 16.31 -16.02 9.26
C ASP A 160 16.55 -17.26 10.14
N CYS A 161 15.51 -17.85 10.72
CA CYS A 161 15.59 -19.10 11.50
C CYS A 161 16.17 -20.27 10.68
N LEU A 162 15.87 -20.32 9.38
CA LEU A 162 16.35 -21.37 8.48
C LEU A 162 17.78 -21.13 7.95
N THR A 163 18.35 -19.95 8.19
CA THR A 163 19.65 -19.55 7.65
C THR A 163 20.64 -19.19 8.77
N SER A 164 20.95 -17.91 8.97
CA SER A 164 21.98 -17.44 9.91
C SER A 164 21.45 -17.10 11.30
N SER A 165 20.14 -17.00 11.48
CA SER A 165 19.52 -16.49 12.72
C SER A 165 20.05 -15.11 13.14
N GLN A 166 20.39 -14.26 12.17
CA GLN A 166 20.97 -12.95 12.45
C GLN A 166 19.94 -12.02 13.12
N LEU A 167 18.67 -12.08 12.72
CA LEU A 167 17.61 -11.28 13.36
C LEU A 167 17.34 -11.75 14.78
N LEU A 168 17.27 -13.08 15.00
CA LEU A 168 17.11 -13.64 16.36
C LEU A 168 18.28 -13.25 17.28
N THR A 169 19.51 -13.36 16.79
CA THR A 169 20.71 -12.99 17.56
C THR A 169 20.78 -11.50 17.82
N SER A 170 20.35 -10.67 16.88
CA SER A 170 20.22 -9.22 17.10
C SER A 170 19.15 -8.86 18.15
N ALA A 171 18.18 -9.74 18.38
CA ALA A 171 17.16 -9.58 19.42
C ALA A 171 17.62 -10.15 20.79
N GLY A 172 18.87 -10.59 20.90
CA GLY A 172 19.43 -11.16 22.14
C GLY A 172 19.15 -12.65 22.34
N SER A 173 18.52 -13.33 21.38
CA SER A 173 18.31 -14.79 21.42
C SER A 173 19.55 -15.55 20.94
N PRO A 174 19.84 -16.76 21.43
CA PRO A 174 20.72 -17.68 20.72
C PRO A 174 20.22 -17.94 19.27
N PRO A 175 21.12 -18.32 18.35
CA PRO A 175 20.75 -18.83 17.03
C PRO A 175 19.71 -19.95 17.13
N PHE A 176 18.84 -20.08 16.13
CA PHE A 176 17.72 -21.03 16.14
C PHE A 176 18.17 -22.48 16.40
N SER A 177 19.29 -22.89 15.83
CA SER A 177 19.88 -24.23 16.00
C SER A 177 20.40 -24.53 17.42
N LEU A 178 20.63 -23.49 18.23
CA LEU A 178 21.11 -23.59 19.61
C LEU A 178 19.99 -23.43 20.64
N LEU A 179 18.77 -23.12 20.21
CA LEU A 179 17.63 -23.06 21.11
C LEU A 179 17.25 -24.46 21.61
N PRO A 180 16.78 -24.61 22.87
CA PRO A 180 16.13 -25.84 23.28
C PRO A 180 14.89 -26.10 22.40
N ILE A 181 14.42 -27.35 22.34
CA ILE A 181 13.27 -27.75 21.50
C ILE A 181 12.04 -26.85 21.74
N SER A 182 11.76 -26.51 23.00
CA SER A 182 10.68 -25.58 23.35
C SER A 182 10.87 -24.18 22.76
N GLY A 183 12.10 -23.66 22.77
CA GLY A 183 12.47 -22.38 22.17
C GLY A 183 12.37 -22.40 20.64
N MET A 184 12.79 -23.49 20.00
CA MET A 184 12.63 -23.68 18.55
C MET A 184 11.14 -23.66 18.14
N ILE A 185 10.30 -24.43 18.85
CA ILE A 185 8.85 -24.45 18.62
C ILE A 185 8.27 -23.04 18.80
N TYR A 186 8.68 -22.34 19.85
CA TYR A 186 8.21 -20.98 20.11
C TYR A 186 8.61 -19.99 19.01
N ALA A 187 9.87 -20.03 18.57
CA ALA A 187 10.36 -19.19 17.48
C ALA A 187 9.55 -19.42 16.20
N LEU A 188 9.19 -20.67 15.89
CA LEU A 188 8.30 -20.97 14.77
C LEU A 188 6.89 -20.40 14.98
N VAL A 189 6.31 -20.53 16.18
CA VAL A 189 5.01 -19.93 16.50
C VAL A 189 5.03 -18.40 16.29
N TRP A 190 6.09 -17.73 16.72
CA TRP A 190 6.26 -16.30 16.47
C TRP A 190 6.38 -15.95 14.99
N CYS A 191 7.15 -16.73 14.22
CA CYS A 191 7.23 -16.57 12.76
C CYS A 191 5.86 -16.72 12.09
N PHE A 192 5.02 -17.64 12.55
CA PHE A 192 3.67 -17.86 12.02
C PHE A 192 2.63 -16.85 12.51
N ALA A 193 2.83 -16.22 13.67
CA ALA A 193 1.92 -15.19 14.18
C ALA A 193 1.79 -14.01 13.19
N GLY A 194 2.88 -13.67 12.48
CA GLY A 194 2.88 -12.63 11.44
C GLY A 194 1.90 -12.90 10.29
N PRO A 195 2.08 -14.01 9.53
CA PRO A 195 1.13 -14.44 8.51
C PRO A 195 -0.32 -14.58 9.00
N VAL A 196 -0.53 -15.04 10.23
CA VAL A 196 -1.87 -15.10 10.84
C VAL A 196 -2.45 -13.68 11.02
N SER A 197 -1.68 -12.73 11.54
CA SER A 197 -2.11 -11.33 11.66
C SER A 197 -2.38 -10.69 10.30
N PHE A 198 -1.58 -11.02 9.28
CA PHE A 198 -1.82 -10.59 7.90
C PHE A 198 -3.16 -11.12 7.38
N ALA A 199 -3.38 -12.43 7.46
CA ALA A 199 -4.62 -13.04 6.99
C ALA A 199 -5.83 -12.44 7.72
N ALA A 200 -5.74 -12.29 9.04
CA ALA A 200 -6.78 -11.69 9.86
C ALA A 200 -7.09 -10.23 9.45
N SER A 201 -6.07 -9.46 9.03
CA SER A 201 -6.27 -8.08 8.56
C SER A 201 -6.92 -8.00 7.17
N ARG A 202 -6.99 -9.10 6.42
CA ARG A 202 -7.63 -9.15 5.09
C ARG A 202 -9.07 -9.66 5.16
N ILE A 203 -9.43 -10.36 6.23
CA ILE A 203 -10.78 -10.89 6.42
C ILE A 203 -11.69 -9.77 6.96
N ASP A 204 -12.86 -9.61 6.34
CA ASP A 204 -13.92 -8.69 6.78
C ASP A 204 -13.49 -7.20 6.82
N GLY A 205 -12.68 -6.77 5.84
CA GLY A 205 -12.37 -5.35 5.63
C GLY A 205 -11.60 -4.66 6.78
N GLY A 206 -11.00 -5.43 7.70
CA GLY A 206 -10.32 -4.88 8.87
C GLY A 206 -11.20 -4.78 10.11
N GLY A 207 -12.12 -5.72 10.35
CA GLY A 207 -12.95 -5.75 11.56
C GLY A 207 -12.27 -6.29 12.83
N ARG A 208 -13.06 -6.91 13.72
CA ARG A 208 -12.60 -7.47 15.00
C ARG A 208 -11.49 -8.53 14.87
N LEU A 209 -11.52 -9.30 13.78
CA LEU A 209 -10.49 -10.31 13.51
C LEU A 209 -9.12 -9.67 13.30
N ALA A 210 -9.06 -8.51 12.65
CA ALA A 210 -7.82 -7.78 12.47
C ALA A 210 -7.24 -7.31 13.82
N ASP A 211 -8.09 -6.80 14.72
CA ASP A 211 -7.65 -6.42 16.08
C ASP A 211 -7.12 -7.63 16.85
N LEU A 212 -7.82 -8.77 16.80
CA LEU A 212 -7.37 -10.01 17.42
C LEU A 212 -6.03 -10.49 16.85
N GLY A 213 -5.82 -10.37 15.54
CA GLY A 213 -4.56 -10.70 14.88
C GLY A 213 -3.40 -9.85 15.40
N LEU A 214 -3.61 -8.53 15.51
CA LEU A 214 -2.62 -7.59 16.05
C LEU A 214 -2.31 -7.87 17.52
N ILE A 215 -3.34 -8.09 18.35
CA ILE A 215 -3.19 -8.41 19.77
C ILE A 215 -2.43 -9.73 19.94
N LEU A 216 -2.79 -10.77 19.18
CA LEU A 216 -2.13 -12.07 19.24
C LEU A 216 -0.65 -11.95 18.88
N TYR A 217 -0.33 -11.23 17.79
CA TYR A 217 1.06 -11.00 17.41
C TYR A 217 1.85 -10.31 18.53
N GLY A 218 1.31 -9.22 19.09
CA GLY A 218 1.95 -8.48 20.17
C GLY A 218 2.17 -9.30 21.44
N LEU A 219 1.19 -10.13 21.82
CA LEU A 219 1.32 -11.05 22.97
C LEU A 219 2.42 -12.08 22.74
N VAL A 220 2.50 -12.67 21.55
CA VAL A 220 3.54 -13.65 21.20
C VAL A 220 4.93 -12.99 21.17
N GLU A 221 5.04 -11.77 20.66
CA GLU A 221 6.31 -11.03 20.68
C GLU A 221 6.77 -10.73 22.12
N VAL A 222 5.90 -10.13 22.95
CA VAL A 222 6.22 -9.75 24.32
C VAL A 222 6.55 -10.97 25.19
N TYR A 223 5.78 -12.05 25.06
CA TYR A 223 6.05 -13.28 25.82
C TYR A 223 7.36 -13.94 25.36
N GLY A 224 7.68 -13.91 24.07
CA GLY A 224 8.95 -14.40 23.54
C GLY A 224 10.15 -13.63 24.10
N ALA A 225 10.05 -12.30 24.10
CA ALA A 225 11.07 -11.42 24.66
C ALA A 225 11.25 -11.63 26.17
N TYR A 226 10.16 -11.87 26.90
CA TYR A 226 10.22 -12.24 28.32
C TYR A 226 10.96 -13.57 28.55
N LEU A 227 10.71 -14.59 27.74
CA LEU A 227 11.43 -15.87 27.83
C LEU A 227 12.93 -15.72 27.55
N ILE A 228 13.31 -14.91 26.55
CA ILE A 228 14.71 -14.59 26.27
C ILE A 228 15.37 -13.94 27.49
N ARG A 229 14.68 -12.98 28.11
CA ARG A 229 15.15 -12.29 29.31
C ARG A 229 15.38 -13.25 30.48
N LEU A 230 14.45 -14.17 30.76
CA LEU A 230 14.62 -15.15 31.84
C LEU A 230 15.85 -16.04 31.62
N VAL A 231 16.06 -16.52 30.38
CA VAL A 231 17.23 -17.35 30.05
C VAL A 231 18.53 -16.56 30.17
N ALA A 232 18.51 -15.26 29.85
CA ALA A 232 19.66 -14.38 29.99
C ALA A 232 20.00 -14.05 31.46
N GLU A 233 19.01 -14.00 32.35
CA GLU A 233 19.21 -13.75 33.80
C GLU A 233 19.77 -15.00 34.52
N ASP A 234 19.40 -16.21 34.10
CA ASP A 234 19.91 -17.48 34.67
C ASP A 234 21.29 -17.90 34.12
N GLY A 235 21.72 -17.31 33.00
CA GLY A 235 22.99 -17.58 32.34
C GLY A 235 24.07 -16.54 32.66
N ILE A 236 25.10 -16.94 33.41
CA ILE A 236 26.30 -16.17 33.73
C ILE A 236 26.84 -15.35 32.54
N SER A 237 26.98 -14.04 32.77
CA SER A 237 27.69 -13.03 31.94
C SER A 237 27.01 -12.65 30.64
N SER A 238 26.51 -11.42 30.60
CA SER A 238 26.40 -10.62 29.38
C SER A 238 27.63 -10.86 28.51
N VAL A 239 27.47 -11.58 27.41
CA VAL A 239 28.47 -11.57 26.34
C VAL A 239 28.52 -10.12 25.88
N ASP A 240 29.56 -9.41 26.31
CA ASP A 240 29.95 -8.13 25.74
C ASP A 240 30.21 -8.40 24.26
N VAL A 241 29.16 -8.22 23.44
CA VAL A 241 29.29 -8.16 21.99
C VAL A 241 30.06 -6.86 21.71
N ALA A 242 31.38 -7.00 21.68
CA ALA A 242 32.31 -5.93 21.43
C ALA A 242 31.95 -5.22 20.11
N GLY A 243 31.38 -4.02 20.21
CA GLY A 243 31.42 -3.03 19.14
C GLY A 243 30.12 -2.61 18.44
N GLY A 244 28.91 -2.86 18.98
CA GLY A 244 27.69 -2.36 18.35
C GLY A 244 26.54 -2.20 19.32
N PHE A 245 25.90 -1.02 19.30
CA PHE A 245 24.67 -0.63 20.01
C PHE A 245 24.09 -1.69 20.96
N ALA A 246 24.29 -1.50 22.28
CA ALA A 246 23.67 -2.33 23.30
C ALA A 246 22.16 -2.42 23.00
N VAL A 247 21.69 -3.61 22.66
CA VAL A 247 20.27 -3.88 22.51
C VAL A 247 19.68 -3.73 23.90
N SER A 248 19.01 -2.58 24.12
CA SER A 248 18.21 -2.32 25.31
C SER A 248 17.31 -3.52 25.54
N ASP A 249 17.34 -4.08 26.76
CA ASP A 249 16.49 -5.17 27.28
C ASP A 249 15.38 -5.60 26.29
N PRO A 250 15.49 -6.80 25.67
CA PRO A 250 14.57 -7.22 24.60
C PRO A 250 13.12 -7.21 25.05
N PHE A 251 12.86 -7.48 26.33
CA PHE A 251 11.52 -7.41 26.90
C PHE A 251 11.01 -5.97 26.95
N LEU A 252 11.84 -5.03 27.44
CA LEU A 252 11.48 -3.61 27.45
C LEU A 252 11.26 -3.08 26.04
N ASN A 253 12.08 -3.48 25.07
CA ASN A 253 11.93 -3.10 23.67
C ASN A 253 10.58 -3.58 23.11
N ALA A 254 10.23 -4.86 23.30
CA ALA A 254 8.95 -5.41 22.88
C ALA A 254 7.76 -4.66 23.49
N ILE A 255 7.83 -4.34 24.79
CA ILE A 255 6.79 -3.54 25.47
C ILE A 255 6.66 -2.14 24.86
N VAL A 256 7.78 -1.45 24.56
CA VAL A 256 7.76 -0.12 23.96
C VAL A 256 7.19 -0.16 22.55
N VAL A 257 7.61 -1.12 21.71
CA VAL A 257 7.07 -1.31 20.36
C VAL A 257 5.55 -1.53 20.41
N GLN A 258 5.09 -2.44 21.28
CA GLN A 258 3.65 -2.70 21.43
C GLN A 258 2.89 -1.50 22.01
N GLY A 259 3.51 -0.71 22.88
CA GLY A 259 2.96 0.56 23.36
C GLY A 259 2.75 1.57 22.23
N ILE A 260 3.73 1.69 21.32
CA ILE A 260 3.62 2.56 20.13
C ILE A 260 2.51 2.08 19.20
N VAL A 261 2.43 0.76 18.94
CA VAL A 261 1.38 0.16 18.11
C VAL A 261 0.00 0.40 18.71
N ALA A 262 -0.16 0.22 20.03
CA ALA A 262 -1.41 0.50 20.73
C ALA A 262 -1.80 1.98 20.67
N ALA A 263 -0.85 2.89 20.86
CA ALA A 263 -1.09 4.34 20.75
C ALA A 263 -1.50 4.73 19.33
N ALA A 264 -0.84 4.19 18.31
CA ALA A 264 -1.19 4.40 16.91
C ALA A 264 -2.59 3.84 16.58
N TRP A 265 -2.94 2.66 17.10
CA TRP A 265 -4.28 2.09 16.97
C TRP A 265 -5.34 3.01 17.62
N VAL A 266 -5.11 3.49 18.85
CA VAL A 266 -6.02 4.41 19.55
C VAL A 266 -6.20 5.69 18.73
N TYR A 267 -5.11 6.28 18.25
CA TYR A 267 -5.15 7.47 17.40
C TYR A 267 -5.97 7.23 16.12
N SER A 268 -5.71 6.13 15.41
CA SER A 268 -6.48 5.76 14.21
C SER A 268 -7.94 5.45 14.49
N SER A 269 -8.28 4.95 15.69
CA SER A 269 -9.67 4.68 16.10
C SER A 269 -10.46 5.96 16.43
N GLN A 270 -9.75 7.04 16.81
CA GLN A 270 -10.34 8.32 17.19
C GLN A 270 -10.50 9.29 16.01
N GLN A 271 -9.79 9.05 14.90
CA GLN A 271 -10.02 9.82 13.68
C GLN A 271 -11.42 9.51 13.15
N LYS A 272 -12.35 10.45 13.37
CA LYS A 272 -13.67 10.43 12.76
C LYS A 272 -13.52 10.51 11.25
N GLU A 273 -14.44 9.87 10.54
CA GLU A 273 -14.64 10.04 9.11
C GLU A 273 -15.18 11.45 8.83
N ASP A 274 -14.37 12.49 9.04
CA ASP A 274 -14.75 13.87 8.74
C ASP A 274 -14.83 14.14 7.22
N ASN A 275 -14.76 13.10 6.37
CA ASN A 275 -14.64 13.19 4.91
C ASN A 275 -15.85 12.63 4.13
N LEU A 276 -16.99 12.37 4.78
CA LEU A 276 -18.24 12.02 4.09
C LEU A 276 -19.33 13.05 4.36
N VAL A 277 -19.05 14.31 4.03
CA VAL A 277 -20.09 15.27 3.64
C VAL A 277 -19.78 15.70 2.21
N VAL A 278 -20.28 14.94 1.24
CA VAL A 278 -20.46 15.38 -0.15
C VAL A 278 -21.89 15.09 -0.54
#